data_AF-A0A162LJX4-F1
#
_entry.id   AF-A0A162LJX4-F1
#
_cell.length_a   1.000
_cell.length_b   1.000
_cell.length_c   1.000
_cell.angle_alpha   90.00
_cell.angle_beta   90.00
_cell.angle_gamma   90.00
#
_symmetry.space_group_name_H-M   'P 1'
#
loop_
_entity.id
_entity.type
_entity.pdbx_description
1 polymer ?
#
loop_
_entity_poly.entity_id
_entity_poly.type
_entity_poly.pdbx_seq_one_letter_code
_entity_poly.pdbx_strand_id
1 'polypeptide(L)'
;MNRVCIVCEGATEVEFVKGCLAPHLMDHGVSACPFILRAPSGGHRGGRVSVEGLLFSDVEQFQYVLDGWDAGVRQRLIAIRAQFPTPEDINNSRETAPSRRILAALPDGGYNKTEHGPVIAEAIGLATIRRHCPQFDAWVARLEAWGNG
;
A
#
# COMPACT_ATOMS: atom_id res chain seq x y z
N MET A 1 0.55 -26.70 -3.92
CA MET A 1 1.00 -25.31 -3.71
C MET A 1 0.85 -24.56 -5.01
N ASN A 2 -0.11 -23.63 -5.03
CA ASN A 2 -0.48 -22.92 -6.25
C ASN A 2 0.37 -21.66 -6.41
N ARG A 3 0.84 -21.41 -7.63
CA ARG A 3 1.68 -20.24 -7.93
C ARG A 3 0.82 -19.14 -8.54
N VAL A 4 0.89 -17.95 -7.95
CA VAL A 4 0.13 -16.79 -8.40
C VAL A 4 1.11 -15.72 -8.85
N CYS A 5 0.97 -15.29 -10.11
CA CYS A 5 1.68 -14.13 -10.61
C CYS A 5 0.89 -12.87 -10.26
N ILE A 6 1.46 -11.99 -9.43
CA ILE A 6 0.88 -10.68 -9.10
C ILE A 6 1.54 -9.65 -10.01
N VAL A 7 0.73 -8.99 -10.82
CA VAL A 7 1.19 -8.02 -11.79
C VAL A 7 1.32 -6.65 -11.12
N CYS A 8 2.53 -6.08 -11.15
CA CYS A 8 2.88 -4.83 -10.51
C CYS A 8 3.17 -3.74 -11.56
N GLU A 9 2.70 -2.52 -11.31
CA GLU A 9 3.00 -1.36 -12.16
C GLU A 9 4.40 -0.78 -11.88
N GLY A 10 4.89 -0.87 -10.65
CA GLY A 10 6.18 -0.32 -10.24
C GLY A 10 6.87 -1.12 -9.15
N ALA A 11 8.01 -0.59 -8.69
CA ALA A 11 8.85 -1.24 -7.68
C ALA A 11 8.20 -1.24 -6.29
N THR A 12 7.43 -0.20 -5.94
CA THR A 12 6.76 -0.12 -4.64
C THR A 12 5.78 -1.29 -4.44
N GLU A 13 4.98 -1.62 -5.46
CA GLU A 13 4.06 -2.76 -5.40
C GLU A 13 4.81 -4.10 -5.33
N VAL A 14 5.94 -4.23 -6.02
CA VAL A 14 6.78 -5.44 -5.96
C VAL A 14 7.27 -5.69 -4.54
N GLU A 15 7.82 -4.66 -3.90
CA GLU A 15 8.35 -4.80 -2.55
C GLU A 15 7.22 -5.03 -1.53
N PHE A 16 6.06 -4.38 -1.69
CA PHE A 16 4.87 -4.71 -0.91
C PHE A 16 4.45 -6.18 -1.05
N VAL A 17 4.44 -6.71 -2.27
CA VAL A 17 4.11 -8.12 -2.49
C VAL A 17 5.12 -9.04 -1.80
N LYS A 18 6.42 -8.76 -1.89
CA LYS A 18 7.46 -9.59 -1.28
C LYS A 18 7.45 -9.54 0.25
N GLY A 19 7.34 -8.33 0.82
CA GLY A 19 7.44 -8.10 2.25
C GLY A 19 6.16 -8.39 3.02
N CYS A 20 5.00 -8.07 2.44
CA CYS A 20 3.71 -8.19 3.14
C CYS A 20 2.86 -9.37 2.67
N LEU A 21 2.61 -9.50 1.36
CA LEU A 21 1.64 -10.48 0.84
C LEU A 21 2.19 -11.90 0.74
N ALA A 22 3.41 -12.05 0.21
CA ALA A 22 3.98 -13.36 -0.07
C ALA A 22 4.19 -14.22 1.19
N PRO A 23 4.67 -13.70 2.33
CA PRO A 23 4.78 -14.49 3.55
C PRO A 23 3.42 -15.01 4.01
N HIS A 24 2.42 -14.14 4.04
CA HIS A 24 1.05 -14.48 4.45
C HIS A 24 0.37 -15.51 3.53
N LEU A 25 0.52 -15.34 2.22
CA LEU A 25 -0.08 -16.27 1.24
C LEU A 25 0.63 -17.63 1.25
N MET A 26 1.92 -17.67 1.60
CA MET A 26 2.66 -18.92 1.76
C MET A 26 2.03 -19.80 2.86
N ASP A 27 1.64 -19.19 3.98
CA ASP A 27 0.95 -19.87 5.08
C ASP A 27 -0.42 -20.46 4.65
N HIS A 28 -0.98 -19.94 3.55
CA HIS A 28 -2.21 -20.42 2.95
C HIS A 28 -1.97 -21.34 1.73
N GLY A 29 -0.75 -21.84 1.51
CA GLY A 29 -0.45 -22.76 0.40
C GLY A 29 -0.35 -22.10 -0.98
N VAL A 30 -0.21 -20.77 -1.02
CA VAL A 30 -0.12 -19.94 -2.23
C VAL A 30 1.23 -19.26 -2.33
N SER A 31 1.98 -19.58 -3.38
CA SER A 31 3.24 -18.91 -3.69
C SER A 31 2.98 -17.69 -4.58
N ALA A 32 2.99 -16.50 -3.97
CA ALA A 32 2.85 -15.23 -4.69
C ALA A 32 4.20 -14.79 -5.29
N CYS A 33 4.21 -14.52 -6.59
CA CYS A 33 5.38 -14.07 -7.34
C CYS A 33 5.04 -12.73 -8.02
N PRO A 34 5.67 -11.60 -7.61
CA PRO A 34 5.44 -10.32 -8.27
C PRO A 34 6.11 -10.25 -9.64
N PHE A 35 5.48 -9.58 -10.60
CA PHE A 35 6.00 -9.34 -11.95
C PHE A 35 5.72 -7.92 -12.39
N ILE A 36 6.77 -7.17 -12.76
CA ILE A 36 6.64 -5.78 -13.24
C ILE A 36 6.21 -5.77 -14.70
N LEU A 37 5.09 -5.09 -15.01
CA LEU A 37 4.78 -4.73 -16.40
C LEU A 37 5.57 -3.48 -16.80
N ARG A 38 6.48 -3.62 -17.77
CA ARG A 38 7.08 -2.48 -18.44
C ARG A 38 6.14 -1.98 -19.54
N ALA A 39 5.16 -1.15 -19.18
CA ALA A 39 4.43 -0.34 -20.16
C ALA A 39 5.22 0.96 -20.46
N PRO A 40 5.16 1.50 -21.69
CA PRO A 40 5.71 2.82 -21.99
C PRO A 40 5.16 3.87 -21.01
N SER A 41 6.05 4.67 -20.44
CA SER A 41 5.70 5.71 -19.47
C SER A 41 4.79 6.76 -20.10
N GLY A 42 3.60 6.95 -19.52
CA GLY A 42 2.71 8.07 -19.83
C GLY A 42 1.43 7.67 -20.56
N GLY A 43 0.38 7.32 -19.81
CA GLY A 43 -0.97 7.26 -20.37
C GLY A 43 -2.03 6.58 -19.52
N HIS A 44 -1.64 5.70 -18.59
CA HIS A 44 -2.61 4.85 -17.89
C HIS A 44 -2.89 5.39 -16.48
N ARG A 45 -4.18 5.44 -16.13
CA ARG A 45 -4.60 5.66 -14.73
C ARG A 45 -4.05 4.49 -13.92
N GLY A 46 -3.37 4.78 -12.81
CA GLY A 46 -2.99 3.75 -11.85
C GLY A 46 -4.23 2.99 -11.37
N GLY A 47 -4.03 1.75 -10.93
CA GLY A 47 -5.10 0.89 -10.41
C GLY A 47 -5.98 1.52 -9.32
N ARG A 48 -7.10 0.84 -9.02
CA ARG A 48 -8.11 1.29 -8.03
C ARG A 48 -7.57 1.45 -6.61
N VAL A 49 -6.47 0.78 -6.25
CA VAL A 49 -5.84 0.85 -4.93
C VAL A 49 -4.33 0.96 -5.14
N SER A 50 -3.69 1.92 -4.47
CA SER A 50 -2.23 2.04 -4.43
C SER A 50 -1.70 1.67 -3.05
N VAL A 51 -0.43 1.23 -2.98
CA VAL A 51 0.23 0.90 -1.70
C VAL A 51 0.18 2.09 -0.76
N GLU A 52 0.40 3.31 -1.26
CA GLU A 52 0.33 4.54 -0.45
C GLU A 52 -1.06 4.79 0.16
N GLY A 53 -2.13 4.39 -0.52
CA GLY A 53 -3.48 4.44 0.04
C GLY A 53 -3.63 3.51 1.25
N LEU A 54 -3.08 2.29 1.15
CA LEU A 54 -3.10 1.31 2.24
C LEU A 54 -2.34 1.79 3.48
N LEU A 55 -1.33 2.64 3.33
CA LEU A 55 -0.54 3.17 4.46
C LEU A 55 -1.39 4.00 5.44
N PHE A 56 -2.51 4.56 4.99
CA PHE A 56 -3.45 5.26 5.87
C PHE A 56 -4.28 4.32 6.78
N SER A 57 -4.04 3.01 6.73
CA SER A 57 -4.61 2.04 7.69
C SER A 57 -4.08 2.25 9.11
N ASP A 58 -2.86 2.77 9.25
CA ASP A 58 -2.32 3.24 10.53
C ASP A 58 -1.31 4.36 10.28
N VAL A 59 -1.73 5.59 10.57
CA VAL A 59 -0.95 6.81 10.35
C VAL A 59 0.28 6.88 11.27
N GLU A 60 0.27 6.21 12.42
CA GLU A 60 1.40 6.27 13.35
C GLU A 60 2.65 5.62 12.77
N GLN A 61 2.50 4.69 11.83
CA GLN A 61 3.64 4.01 11.20
C GLN A 61 4.42 4.93 10.24
N PHE A 62 3.92 6.13 9.91
CA PHE A 62 4.73 7.13 9.22
C PHE A 62 5.90 7.66 10.07
N GLN A 63 5.96 7.33 11.37
CA GLN A 63 7.13 7.60 12.21
C GLN A 63 8.44 6.97 11.73
N TYR A 64 8.38 5.95 10.87
CA TYR A 64 9.56 5.37 10.22
C TYR A 64 10.17 6.28 9.16
N VAL A 65 9.52 7.40 8.83
CA VAL A 65 10.10 8.49 8.05
C VAL A 65 10.89 9.41 8.99
N LEU A 66 12.12 8.99 9.33
CA LEU A 66 12.91 9.56 10.43
C LEU A 66 13.13 11.09 10.32
N ASP A 67 13.43 11.59 9.12
CA ASP A 67 13.74 13.01 8.89
C ASP A 67 12.49 13.87 8.60
N GLY A 68 11.30 13.26 8.56
CA GLY A 68 10.07 13.90 8.10
C GLY A 68 8.88 13.77 9.04
N TRP A 69 9.04 13.15 10.21
CA TRP A 69 7.95 12.91 11.16
C TRP A 69 7.96 13.92 12.31
N ASP A 70 6.84 14.62 12.49
CA ASP A 70 6.57 15.46 13.65
C ASP A 70 5.08 15.45 14.02
N ALA A 71 4.71 16.07 15.15
CA ALA A 71 3.33 16.14 15.61
C ALA A 71 2.38 16.85 14.61
N GLY A 72 2.89 17.81 13.83
CA GLY A 72 2.12 18.49 12.79
C GLY A 72 1.87 17.61 11.57
N VAL A 73 2.88 16.86 11.11
CA VAL A 73 2.79 15.85 10.04
C VAL A 73 1.77 14.79 10.43
N ARG A 74 1.88 14.26 11.65
CA ARG A 74 0.93 13.31 12.23
C ARG A 74 -0.50 13.86 12.16
N GLN A 75 -0.71 15.09 12.63
CA GLN A 75 -2.05 15.69 12.64
C GLN A 75 -2.60 15.90 11.22
N ARG A 76 -1.76 16.29 10.26
CA ARG A 76 -2.17 16.43 8.84
C ARG A 76 -2.60 15.09 8.25
N LEU A 77 -1.84 14.02 8.46
CA LEU A 77 -2.16 12.69 7.95
C LEU A 77 -3.42 12.11 8.60
N ILE A 78 -3.63 12.31 9.90
CA ILE A 78 -4.88 11.96 10.58
C ILE A 78 -6.06 12.73 9.97
N ALA A 79 -5.91 14.04 9.75
CA ALA A 79 -6.95 14.87 9.16
C ALA A 79 -7.26 14.45 7.71
N ILE A 80 -6.27 13.99 6.95
CA ILE A 80 -6.47 13.38 5.63
C ILE A 80 -7.28 12.09 5.76
N ARG A 81 -6.85 11.14 6.60
CA ARG A 81 -7.53 9.85 6.78
C ARG A 81 -8.99 10.00 7.19
N ALA A 82 -9.30 10.98 8.04
CA ALA A 82 -10.65 11.25 8.55
C ALA A 82 -11.64 11.76 7.49
N GLN A 83 -11.17 12.22 6.32
CA GLN A 83 -12.04 12.68 5.22
C GLN A 83 -12.68 11.53 4.44
N PHE A 84 -12.30 10.28 4.74
CA PHE A 84 -12.65 9.11 3.95
C PHE A 84 -13.21 8.00 4.82
N PRO A 85 -14.17 7.18 4.33
CA PRO A 85 -14.65 6.03 5.08
C PRO A 85 -13.54 5.00 5.32
N THR A 86 -12.83 4.62 4.26
CA THR A 86 -11.71 3.65 4.31
C THR A 86 -10.43 4.24 3.73
N PRO A 87 -9.25 3.64 4.00
CA PRO A 87 -8.01 4.02 3.33
C PRO A 87 -8.07 3.81 1.80
N GLU A 88 -8.88 2.85 1.34
CA GLU A 88 -9.10 2.55 -0.08
C GLU A 88 -9.75 3.71 -0.82
N ASP A 89 -10.59 4.49 -0.13
CA ASP A 89 -11.29 5.65 -0.68
C ASP A 89 -10.36 6.88 -0.86
N ILE A 90 -9.12 6.83 -0.37
CA ILE A 90 -8.12 7.91 -0.50
C ILE A 90 -7.56 7.96 -1.95
N ASN A 91 -8.34 7.57 -2.96
CA ASN A 91 -7.91 7.47 -4.36
C ASN A 91 -8.84 8.24 -5.32
N ASN A 92 -8.90 9.57 -5.16
CA ASN A 92 -9.95 10.39 -5.78
C ASN A 92 -9.61 11.11 -7.09
N SER A 93 -8.34 11.17 -7.53
CA SER A 93 -7.96 11.64 -8.88
C SER A 93 -6.43 11.64 -9.03
N ARG A 94 -5.93 11.92 -10.26
CA ARG A 94 -4.50 12.18 -10.48
C ARG A 94 -4.00 13.32 -9.59
N GLU A 95 -4.82 14.37 -9.41
CA GLU A 95 -4.57 15.58 -8.61
C GLU A 95 -4.56 15.33 -7.11
N THR A 96 -5.36 14.37 -6.67
CA THR A 96 -5.55 14.03 -5.27
C THR A 96 -5.24 12.54 -5.05
N ALA A 97 -4.09 12.10 -5.58
CA ALA A 97 -3.60 10.74 -5.35
C ALA A 97 -3.04 10.62 -3.92
N PRO A 98 -3.07 9.42 -3.29
CA PRO A 98 -2.53 9.22 -1.95
C PRO A 98 -1.08 9.70 -1.82
N SER A 99 -0.23 9.39 -2.79
CA SER A 99 1.18 9.81 -2.82
C SER A 99 1.36 11.33 -2.77
N ARG A 100 0.48 12.11 -3.45
CA ARG A 100 0.53 13.57 -3.35
C ARG A 100 0.11 14.09 -1.98
N ARG A 101 -0.88 13.45 -1.35
CA ARG A 101 -1.32 13.84 0.00
C ARG A 101 -0.21 13.60 1.02
N ILE A 102 0.51 12.49 0.90
CA ILE A 102 1.67 12.18 1.73
C ILE A 102 2.77 13.23 1.49
N LEU A 103 3.15 13.46 0.23
CA LEU A 103 4.18 14.45 -0.11
C LEU A 103 3.84 15.87 0.39
N ALA A 104 2.56 16.27 0.34
CA ALA A 104 2.12 17.57 0.87
C ALA A 104 2.05 17.62 2.39
N ALA A 105 1.96 16.47 3.08
CA ALA A 105 1.90 16.39 4.53
C ALA A 105 3.29 16.36 5.17
N LEU A 106 4.30 15.79 4.50
CA LEU A 106 5.68 15.74 4.96
C LEU A 106 6.51 16.92 4.45
N PRO A 107 7.65 17.25 5.09
CA PRO A 107 8.61 18.21 4.54
C PRO A 107 9.09 17.82 3.14
N ASP A 108 9.52 18.80 2.34
CA ASP A 108 10.07 18.57 1.00
C ASP A 108 11.22 17.57 1.04
N GLY A 109 11.13 16.53 0.21
CA GLY A 109 12.12 15.42 0.19
C GLY A 109 11.97 14.41 1.33
N GLY A 110 11.07 14.63 2.28
CA GLY A 110 10.87 13.74 3.43
C GLY A 110 10.26 12.39 3.07
N TYR A 111 9.57 12.25 1.94
CA TYR A 111 8.94 10.98 1.54
C TYR A 111 9.46 10.44 0.21
N ASN A 112 10.09 9.25 0.27
CA ASN A 112 10.42 8.43 -0.88
C ASN A 112 9.53 7.18 -0.90
N LYS A 113 8.71 7.03 -1.94
CA LYS A 113 7.75 5.90 -2.05
C LYS A 113 8.40 4.53 -2.22
N THR A 114 9.61 4.43 -2.76
CA THR A 114 10.28 3.13 -2.94
C THR A 114 11.03 2.70 -1.68
N GLU A 115 11.45 3.65 -0.86
CA GLU A 115 12.19 3.39 0.38
C GLU A 115 11.24 3.29 1.58
N HIS A 116 10.36 4.29 1.77
CA HIS A 116 9.49 4.35 2.93
C HIS A 116 8.20 3.55 2.76
N GLY A 117 7.66 3.45 1.54
CA GLY A 117 6.38 2.78 1.30
C GLY A 117 6.34 1.33 1.81
N PRO A 118 7.27 0.46 1.40
CA PRO A 118 7.32 -0.93 1.88
C PRO A 118 7.56 -1.03 3.39
N VAL A 119 8.48 -0.23 3.94
CA VAL A 119 8.80 -0.23 5.38
C VAL A 119 7.58 0.14 6.22
N ILE A 120 6.84 1.18 5.84
CA ILE A 120 5.61 1.57 6.53
C ILE A 120 4.55 0.47 6.39
N ALA A 121 4.36 -0.11 5.21
CA ALA A 121 3.37 -1.17 5.00
C ALA A 121 3.67 -2.42 5.85
N GLU A 122 4.94 -2.83 5.94
CA GLU A 122 5.39 -3.93 6.78
C GLU A 122 5.14 -3.63 8.27
N ALA A 123 5.44 -2.41 8.71
CA ALA A 123 5.21 -1.99 10.09
C ALA A 123 3.72 -1.94 10.47
N ILE A 124 2.85 -1.51 9.56
CA ILE A 124 1.39 -1.58 9.75
C ILE A 124 0.93 -3.03 9.87
N GLY A 125 1.51 -3.90 9.03
CA GLY A 125 1.20 -5.32 8.96
C GLY A 125 -0.08 -5.60 8.17
N LEU A 126 -0.07 -6.73 7.46
CA LEU A 126 -1.15 -7.11 6.55
C LEU A 126 -2.51 -7.25 7.26
N ALA A 127 -2.53 -7.75 8.50
CA ALA A 127 -3.77 -7.92 9.27
C ALA A 127 -4.47 -6.58 9.55
N THR A 128 -3.71 -5.53 9.90
CA THR A 128 -4.24 -4.18 10.12
C THR A 128 -4.74 -3.58 8.81
N ILE A 129 -3.96 -3.72 7.73
CA ILE A 129 -4.36 -3.25 6.40
C ILE A 129 -5.70 -3.88 6.00
N ARG A 130 -5.82 -5.21 6.07
CA ARG A 130 -7.06 -5.94 5.73
C ARG A 130 -8.26 -5.51 6.56
N ARG A 131 -8.08 -5.28 7.86
CA ARG A 131 -9.16 -4.81 8.75
C ARG A 131 -9.75 -3.48 8.30
N HIS A 132 -8.92 -2.58 7.79
CA HIS A 132 -9.35 -1.23 7.39
C HIS A 132 -9.69 -1.12 5.90
N CYS A 133 -9.28 -2.09 5.08
CA CYS A 133 -9.40 -2.08 3.62
C CYS A 133 -10.24 -3.30 3.15
N PRO A 134 -11.58 -3.19 3.11
CA PRO A 134 -12.47 -4.32 2.85
C PRO A 134 -12.38 -4.87 1.41
N GLN A 135 -12.11 -4.04 0.40
CA GLN A 135 -11.94 -4.52 -0.98
C GLN A 135 -10.63 -5.27 -1.15
N PHE A 136 -9.56 -4.78 -0.53
CA PHE A 136 -8.27 -5.43 -0.48
C PHE A 136 -8.34 -6.73 0.31
N ASP A 137 -9.02 -6.75 1.46
CA ASP A 137 -9.28 -7.97 2.22
C ASP A 137 -10.02 -9.02 1.38
N ALA A 138 -11.10 -8.63 0.71
CA ALA A 138 -11.84 -9.52 -0.18
C ALA A 138 -10.96 -10.07 -1.32
N TRP A 139 -10.04 -9.26 -1.85
CA TRP A 139 -9.08 -9.71 -2.85
C TRP A 139 -8.06 -10.71 -2.27
N VAL A 140 -7.49 -10.45 -1.10
CA VAL A 140 -6.57 -11.38 -0.41
C VAL A 140 -7.29 -12.70 -0.09
N ALA A 141 -8.51 -12.66 0.42
CA ALA A 141 -9.31 -13.85 0.73
C ALA A 141 -9.55 -14.75 -0.50
N ARG A 142 -9.72 -14.15 -1.68
CA ARG A 142 -9.82 -14.90 -2.93
C ARG A 142 -8.51 -15.60 -3.31
N LEU A 143 -7.37 -14.97 -3.03
CA LEU A 143 -6.06 -15.59 -3.25
C LEU A 143 -5.85 -16.75 -2.29
N GLU A 144 -6.14 -16.56 -1.00
CA GLU A 144 -6.04 -17.61 0.03
C GLU A 144 -6.83 -18.86 -0.37
N ALA A 145 -8.05 -18.69 -0.89
CA ALA A 145 -8.90 -19.79 -1.33
C ALA A 145 -8.27 -20.65 -2.44
N TRP A 146 -7.31 -20.11 -3.21
CA TRP A 146 -6.62 -20.89 -4.24
C TRP A 146 -5.61 -21.89 -3.67
N GLY A 147 -5.17 -21.76 -2.42
CA GLY A 147 -4.26 -22.75 -1.82
C GLY A 147 -4.97 -24.00 -1.29
N ASN A 148 -6.29 -23.95 -1.14
CA ASN A 148 -7.13 -25.02 -0.60
C ASN A 148 -7.70 -25.96 -1.69
N GLY A 149 -7.20 -25.86 -2.92
CA GLY A 149 -7.64 -26.66 -4.08
C GLY A 149 -6.60 -27.65 -4.59
#